data_AF-A0A7Y1U2K0-F1
#
_entry.id   AF-A0A7Y1U2K0-F1
#
_cell.length_a   1.000
_cell.length_b   1.000
_cell.length_c   1.000
_cell.angle_alpha   90.00
_cell.angle_beta   90.00
_cell.angle_gamma   90.00
#
_symmetry.space_group_name_H-M   'P 1'
#
loop_
_entity.id
_entity.type
_entity.pdbx_description
1 polymer ?
#
loop_
_entity_poly.entity_id
_entity_poly.type
_entity_poly.pdbx_seq_one_letter_code
_entity_poly.pdbx_strand_id
1 'polypeptide(L)'
;MNAQIIWFSAGHLEYRFPFRSQGGRTPRSLELSAELCSEAEGYHLDWPSDIFVEVNDVELGLWTSPADFGGTRGRLTPDWWSTDNSQFGLVPTWTTDSEGTTVDGESISDVRIGELNLDQHSFVKVRIGVRPDAKNCRGMNIFGERAGNTEQGIVLKLEF
;
A
#
# COMPACT_ATOMS: atom_id res chain seq x y z
N MET A 1 13.53 7.64 -13.98
CA MET A 1 12.37 6.84 -14.43
C MET A 1 11.31 7.03 -13.37
N ASN A 2 10.23 7.76 -13.65
CA ASN A 2 9.29 8.21 -12.62
C ASN A 2 7.89 7.65 -12.95
N ALA A 3 7.66 6.38 -12.64
CA ALA A 3 6.35 5.77 -12.81
C ALA A 3 5.32 6.44 -11.87
N GLN A 4 4.11 6.70 -12.38
CA GLN A 4 3.00 7.27 -11.61
C GLN A 4 1.83 6.31 -11.45
N ILE A 5 1.76 5.27 -12.28
CA ILE A 5 0.78 4.19 -12.19
C ILE A 5 1.56 2.90 -12.43
N ILE A 6 1.42 1.94 -11.54
CA ILE A 6 1.94 0.58 -11.71
C ILE A 6 0.80 -0.39 -11.42
N TRP A 7 0.63 -1.38 -12.28
CA TRP A 7 -0.41 -2.39 -12.12
C TRP A 7 0.12 -3.79 -12.45
N PHE A 8 -0.43 -4.79 -11.79
CA PHE A 8 -0.13 -6.21 -12.02
C PHE A 8 -1.22 -7.10 -11.43
N SER A 9 -1.34 -8.32 -11.94
CA SER A 9 -2.36 -9.30 -11.50
C SER A 9 -1.99 -10.06 -10.22
N ALA A 10 -0.70 -10.37 -10.05
CA ALA A 10 -0.15 -11.02 -8.86
C ALA A 10 1.34 -10.70 -8.73
N GLY A 11 1.87 -10.78 -7.50
CA GLY A 11 3.24 -10.39 -7.18
C GLY A 11 3.27 -9.24 -6.19
N HIS A 12 4.38 -8.50 -6.15
CA HIS A 12 4.52 -7.36 -5.26
C HIS A 12 5.55 -6.35 -5.77
N LEU A 13 5.46 -5.14 -5.25
CA LEU A 13 6.51 -4.14 -5.32
C LEU A 13 7.27 -4.14 -4.00
N GLU A 14 8.61 -4.12 -4.08
CA GLU A 14 9.47 -3.90 -2.92
C GLU A 14 10.00 -2.47 -2.97
N TYR A 15 9.74 -1.70 -1.91
CA TYR A 15 10.26 -0.35 -1.72
C TYR A 15 11.17 -0.31 -0.49
N ARG A 16 12.24 0.49 -0.57
CA ARG A 16 13.21 0.65 0.51
C ARG A 16 13.20 2.08 1.01
N PHE A 17 12.62 2.30 2.18
CA PHE A 17 12.63 3.62 2.82
C PHE A 17 13.95 3.83 3.54
N PRO A 18 14.64 4.96 3.32
CA PRO A 18 15.84 5.26 4.08
C PRO A 18 15.49 5.37 5.56
N PHE A 19 16.22 4.62 6.39
CA PHE A 19 16.06 4.64 7.83
C PHE A 19 17.42 4.68 8.48
N ARG A 20 17.58 5.56 9.47
CA ARG A 20 18.75 5.60 10.33
C ARG A 20 18.26 5.60 11.76
N SER A 21 18.74 4.64 12.54
CA SER A 21 18.45 4.60 13.96
C SER A 21 18.91 5.91 14.62
N GLN A 22 18.01 6.56 15.35
CA GLN A 22 18.29 7.84 16.01
C GLN A 22 18.83 7.62 17.43
N GLY A 23 19.93 6.88 17.55
CA GLY A 23 20.76 6.83 18.77
C GLY A 23 19.99 6.64 20.09
N GLY A 24 19.15 5.60 20.18
CA GLY A 24 18.42 5.24 21.41
C GLY A 24 16.93 5.59 21.43
N ARG A 25 16.41 6.28 20.40
CA ARG A 25 14.95 6.45 20.23
C ARG A 25 14.36 5.24 19.51
N THR A 26 13.50 4.50 20.20
CA THR A 26 12.74 3.38 19.63
C THR A 26 11.43 3.90 19.04
N PRO A 27 11.10 3.57 17.78
CA PRO A 27 9.79 3.88 17.21
C PRO A 27 8.65 3.32 18.08
N ARG A 28 7.58 4.11 18.28
CA ARG A 28 6.34 3.74 18.99
C ARG A 28 5.25 3.27 18.05
N SER A 29 5.17 3.88 16.87
CA SER A 29 4.23 3.53 15.81
C SER A 29 4.88 3.69 14.43
N LEU A 30 4.40 2.89 13.48
CA LEU A 30 4.69 2.98 12.06
C LEU A 30 3.36 3.15 11.33
N GLU A 31 3.26 4.18 10.49
CA GLU A 31 2.15 4.34 9.55
C GLU A 31 2.64 4.16 8.12
N LEU A 32 1.95 3.33 7.34
CA LEU A 32 2.14 3.18 5.90
C LEU A 32 0.85 3.54 5.18
N SER A 33 0.91 4.38 4.16
CA SER A 33 -0.24 4.67 3.29
C SER A 33 0.18 4.81 1.83
N ALA A 34 -0.72 4.44 0.92
CA ALA A 34 -0.58 4.60 -0.51
C ALA A 34 -1.96 4.65 -1.15
N GLU A 35 -2.10 5.29 -2.32
CA GLU A 35 -3.34 5.19 -3.09
C GLU A 35 -3.36 3.92 -3.93
N LEU A 36 -4.39 3.08 -3.72
CA LEU A 36 -4.46 1.70 -4.21
C LEU A 36 -5.87 1.32 -4.65
N CYS A 37 -5.98 0.47 -5.67
CA CYS A 37 -7.21 -0.23 -6.00
C CYS A 37 -6.94 -1.60 -6.62
N SER A 38 -7.97 -2.41 -6.87
CA SER A 38 -7.79 -3.66 -7.62
C SER A 38 -7.53 -3.40 -9.11
N GLU A 39 -7.22 -4.45 -9.87
CA GLU A 39 -6.93 -4.36 -11.30
C GLU A 39 -7.85 -5.29 -12.10
N ALA A 40 -8.60 -4.73 -13.04
CA ALA A 40 -9.46 -5.43 -13.97
C ALA A 40 -9.16 -5.01 -15.42
N GLU A 41 -9.68 -5.75 -16.39
CA GLU A 41 -9.68 -5.26 -17.77
C GLU A 41 -10.61 -4.04 -17.87
N GLY A 42 -10.02 -2.87 -18.09
CA GLY A 42 -10.73 -1.61 -18.07
C GLY A 42 -10.94 -1.10 -16.64
N TYR A 43 -12.17 -1.23 -16.13
CA TYR A 43 -12.50 -0.95 -14.73
C TYR A 43 -13.69 -1.80 -14.28
N HIS A 44 -13.79 -2.06 -12.97
CA HIS A 44 -14.88 -2.87 -12.42
C HIS A 44 -15.18 -2.49 -10.96
N LEU A 45 -16.37 -1.92 -10.73
CA LEU A 45 -16.77 -1.34 -9.44
C LEU A 45 -17.12 -2.38 -8.35
N ASP A 46 -17.14 -3.67 -8.69
CA ASP A 46 -17.32 -4.79 -7.77
C ASP A 46 -16.27 -5.88 -8.06
N TRP A 47 -15.01 -5.58 -7.72
CA TRP A 47 -13.85 -6.39 -8.08
C TRP A 47 -12.90 -6.50 -6.89
N PRO A 48 -13.26 -7.25 -5.84
CA PRO A 48 -12.47 -7.30 -4.63
C PRO A 48 -11.09 -7.89 -4.89
N SER A 49 -10.04 -7.33 -4.30
CA SER A 49 -8.67 -7.87 -4.37
C SER A 49 -7.97 -7.78 -3.02
N ASP A 50 -7.41 -8.89 -2.55
CA ASP A 50 -6.75 -8.97 -1.26
C ASP A 50 -5.28 -8.52 -1.39
N ILE A 51 -4.98 -7.34 -0.86
CA ILE A 51 -3.67 -6.72 -0.92
C ILE A 51 -2.97 -6.89 0.43
N PHE A 52 -1.78 -7.47 0.40
CA PHE A 52 -0.93 -7.64 1.59
C PHE A 52 0.08 -6.52 1.71
N VAL A 53 0.47 -6.23 2.95
CA VAL A 53 1.65 -5.41 3.27
C VAL A 53 2.60 -6.21 4.16
N GLU A 54 3.89 -6.19 3.81
CA GLU A 54 4.98 -6.65 4.68
C GLU A 54 5.92 -5.50 5.01
N VAL A 55 6.45 -5.51 6.23
CA VAL A 55 7.56 -4.65 6.67
C VAL A 55 8.68 -5.54 7.21
N ASN A 56 9.88 -5.43 6.65
CA ASN A 56 11.05 -6.23 7.02
C ASN A 56 10.76 -7.74 7.10
N ASP A 57 10.07 -8.27 6.08
CA ASP A 57 9.62 -9.67 5.98
C ASP A 57 8.57 -10.11 7.02
N VAL A 58 7.99 -9.17 7.77
CA VAL A 58 6.85 -9.41 8.67
C VAL A 58 5.57 -8.94 7.99
N GLU A 59 4.63 -9.86 7.76
CA GLU A 59 3.32 -9.54 7.18
C GLU A 59 2.45 -8.80 8.19
N LEU A 60 2.05 -7.57 7.86
CA LEU A 60 1.17 -6.73 8.68
C LEU A 60 -0.29 -7.22 8.62
N GLY A 61 -0.66 -7.82 7.49
CA GLY A 61 -1.97 -8.40 7.21
C GLY A 61 -2.53 -7.91 5.86
N LEU A 62 -3.82 -8.16 5.66
CA LEU A 62 -4.51 -7.92 4.39
C LEU A 62 -5.46 -6.73 4.48
N TRP A 63 -5.55 -6.00 3.38
CA TRP A 63 -6.63 -5.07 3.07
C TRP A 63 -7.28 -5.49 1.75
N THR A 64 -8.59 -5.66 1.74
CA THR A 64 -9.33 -5.98 0.51
C THR A 64 -9.78 -4.69 -0.16
N SER A 65 -9.17 -4.33 -1.28
CA SER A 65 -9.71 -3.27 -2.13
C SER A 65 -11.06 -3.73 -2.69
N PRO A 66 -12.11 -2.88 -2.69
CA PRO A 66 -13.44 -3.32 -3.14
C PRO A 66 -13.61 -3.34 -4.67
N ALA A 67 -12.78 -2.59 -5.40
CA ALA A 67 -13.04 -2.25 -6.80
C ALA A 67 -11.80 -1.76 -7.54
N ASP A 68 -11.91 -1.81 -8.87
CA ASP A 68 -11.05 -1.09 -9.81
C ASP A 68 -11.81 0.16 -10.27
N PHE A 69 -11.33 1.33 -9.86
CA PHE A 69 -12.05 2.58 -10.02
C PHE A 69 -11.67 3.27 -11.33
N GLY A 70 -12.55 3.13 -12.34
CA GLY A 70 -12.47 3.86 -13.60
C GLY A 70 -13.80 4.53 -13.98
N GLY A 71 -13.94 4.91 -15.25
CA GLY A 71 -15.11 5.60 -15.80
C GLY A 71 -15.24 7.09 -15.40
N THR A 72 -14.57 7.52 -14.32
CA THR A 72 -14.48 8.92 -13.91
C THR A 72 -13.02 9.34 -13.80
N ARG A 73 -12.65 10.42 -14.48
CA ARG A 73 -11.28 10.96 -14.49
C ARG A 73 -10.78 11.23 -13.06
N GLY A 74 -9.65 10.61 -12.70
CA GLY A 74 -8.93 10.91 -11.46
C GLY A 74 -8.34 12.33 -11.51
N ARG A 75 -8.34 13.03 -10.38
CA ARG A 75 -7.94 14.45 -10.27
C ARG A 75 -6.54 14.74 -10.80
N LEU A 76 -5.61 13.80 -10.62
CA LEU A 76 -4.21 13.91 -11.00
C LEU A 76 -3.85 13.04 -12.21
N THR A 77 -4.78 12.18 -12.65
CA THR A 77 -4.53 11.21 -13.70
C THR A 77 -4.30 11.90 -15.04
N PRO A 78 -3.17 11.63 -15.73
CA PRO A 78 -2.84 12.34 -16.96
C PRO A 78 -3.88 12.16 -18.07
N ASP A 79 -4.09 13.20 -18.87
CA ASP A 79 -5.12 13.21 -19.94
C ASP A 79 -4.95 12.10 -20.99
N TRP A 80 -3.72 11.65 -21.22
CA TRP A 80 -3.41 10.60 -22.18
C TRP A 80 -3.79 9.18 -21.69
N TRP A 81 -4.08 9.01 -20.41
CA TRP A 81 -4.58 7.75 -19.85
C TRP A 81 -6.10 7.66 -20.09
N SER A 82 -6.60 6.59 -20.69
CA SER A 82 -8.05 6.46 -20.97
C SER A 82 -8.85 6.41 -19.68
N THR A 83 -10.03 7.02 -19.63
CA THR A 83 -10.98 6.87 -18.51
C THR A 83 -11.54 5.46 -18.39
N ASP A 84 -11.43 4.65 -19.45
CA ASP A 84 -11.83 3.24 -19.42
C ASP A 84 -10.87 2.38 -18.61
N ASN A 85 -9.69 2.89 -18.25
CA ASN A 85 -8.74 2.23 -17.35
C ASN A 85 -8.91 2.73 -15.91
N SER A 86 -8.28 2.07 -14.94
CA SER A 86 -8.15 2.53 -13.55
C SER A 86 -7.67 3.98 -13.47
N GLN A 87 -8.44 4.80 -12.76
CA GLN A 87 -8.26 6.24 -12.67
C GLN A 87 -7.77 6.70 -11.31
N PHE A 88 -8.09 5.99 -10.23
CA PHE A 88 -7.75 6.33 -8.85
C PHE A 88 -7.94 5.14 -7.92
N GLY A 89 -7.60 5.33 -6.65
CA GLY A 89 -7.80 4.34 -5.61
C GLY A 89 -8.32 4.93 -4.30
N LEU A 90 -8.34 4.08 -3.29
CA LEU A 90 -8.51 4.46 -1.89
C LEU A 90 -7.14 4.60 -1.23
N VAL A 91 -7.07 5.27 -0.09
CA VAL A 91 -5.81 5.49 0.65
C VAL A 91 -5.87 4.75 1.99
N PRO A 92 -5.83 3.40 1.99
CA PRO A 92 -5.74 2.66 3.24
C PRO A 92 -4.47 3.04 3.99
N THR A 93 -4.60 3.15 5.31
CA THR A 93 -3.49 3.44 6.21
C THR A 93 -3.29 2.29 7.17
N TRP A 94 -2.17 1.58 7.02
CA TRP A 94 -1.72 0.57 7.98
C TRP A 94 -1.00 1.26 9.13
N THR A 95 -1.47 1.03 10.35
CA THR A 95 -0.81 1.53 11.57
C THR A 95 -0.42 0.34 12.44
N THR A 96 0.88 0.22 12.73
CA THR A 96 1.45 -0.80 13.61
C THR A 96 2.07 -0.14 14.84
N ASP A 97 1.61 -0.50 16.04
CA ASP A 97 2.06 0.05 17.32
C ASP A 97 2.32 -1.05 18.37
N SER A 98 2.26 -0.72 19.65
CA SER A 98 2.47 -1.69 20.75
C SER A 98 1.29 -2.64 20.99
N GLU A 99 0.09 -2.28 20.52
CA GLU A 99 -1.12 -3.07 20.72
C GLU A 99 -1.32 -4.08 19.58
N GLY A 100 -1.03 -3.67 18.34
CA GLY A 100 -1.10 -4.53 17.17
C GLY A 100 -1.04 -3.74 15.86
N THR A 101 -1.64 -4.31 14.82
CA THR A 101 -1.75 -3.66 13.50
C THR A 101 -3.20 -3.45 13.10
N THR A 102 -3.49 -2.26 12.60
CA THR A 102 -4.80 -1.84 12.09
C THR A 102 -4.70 -1.32 10.66
N VAL A 103 -5.82 -1.36 9.93
CA VAL A 103 -6.02 -0.60 8.68
C VAL A 103 -7.21 0.32 8.88
N ASP A 104 -7.01 1.62 8.69
CA ASP A 104 -8.04 2.64 8.88
C ASP A 104 -8.76 2.56 10.25
N GLY A 105 -8.03 2.09 11.27
CA GLY A 105 -8.51 1.89 12.65
C GLY A 105 -9.14 0.53 12.95
N GLU A 106 -9.35 -0.32 11.96
CA GLU A 106 -9.84 -1.69 12.15
C GLU A 106 -8.66 -2.66 12.36
N SER A 107 -8.70 -3.48 13.41
CA SER A 107 -7.64 -4.45 13.70
C SER A 107 -7.59 -5.56 12.64
N ILE A 108 -6.38 -5.80 12.11
CA ILE A 108 -6.15 -6.82 11.08
C ILE A 108 -5.14 -7.90 11.50
N SER A 109 -4.27 -7.62 12.48
CA SER A 109 -3.36 -8.61 13.05
C SER A 109 -2.81 -8.18 14.43
N ASP A 110 -2.25 -9.14 15.16
CA ASP A 110 -1.59 -8.91 16.45
C ASP A 110 -0.10 -8.49 16.30
N VAL A 111 0.37 -8.26 15.06
CA VAL A 111 1.77 -7.85 14.81
C VAL A 111 2.03 -6.48 15.41
N ARG A 112 3.08 -6.37 16.21
CA ARG A 112 3.47 -5.16 16.92
C ARG A 112 4.75 -4.55 16.38
N ILE A 113 4.96 -3.27 16.65
CA ILE A 113 6.12 -2.53 16.14
C ILE A 113 7.48 -3.14 16.54
N GLY A 114 7.55 -3.76 17.71
CA GLY A 114 8.77 -4.43 18.18
C GLY A 114 9.16 -5.65 17.33
N GLU A 115 8.22 -6.25 16.61
CA GLU A 115 8.46 -7.41 15.74
C GLU A 115 9.00 -7.00 14.37
N LEU A 116 8.87 -5.73 13.98
CA LEU A 116 9.31 -5.22 12.68
C LEU A 116 10.84 -5.05 12.58
N ASN A 117 11.58 -5.25 13.67
CA ASN A 117 13.06 -5.24 13.72
C ASN A 117 13.69 -4.02 13.03
N LEU A 118 13.08 -2.83 13.13
CA LEU A 118 13.47 -1.64 12.36
C LEU A 118 14.94 -1.24 12.59
N ASP A 119 15.47 -1.46 13.79
CA ASP A 119 16.84 -1.15 14.19
C ASP A 119 17.90 -2.13 13.67
N GLN A 120 17.50 -3.31 13.20
CA GLN A 120 18.40 -4.34 12.65
C GLN A 120 18.73 -4.12 11.16
N HIS A 121 18.08 -3.15 10.50
CA HIS A 121 18.23 -2.88 9.08
C HIS A 121 18.69 -1.45 8.79
N SER A 122 19.39 -1.24 7.68
CA SER A 122 19.82 0.08 7.19
C SER A 122 18.75 0.83 6.41
N PHE A 123 17.58 0.23 6.24
CA PHE A 123 16.39 0.76 5.57
C PHE A 123 15.17 -0.02 6.06
N VAL A 124 13.97 0.57 5.93
CA VAL A 124 12.72 -0.18 6.10
C VAL A 124 12.33 -0.77 4.76
N LYS A 125 12.31 -2.09 4.68
CA LYS A 125 11.84 -2.83 3.50
C LYS A 125 10.32 -2.95 3.58
N VAL A 126 9.62 -2.43 2.59
CA VAL A 126 8.17 -2.57 2.46
C VAL A 126 7.86 -3.39 1.22
N ARG A 127 7.00 -4.40 1.36
CA ARG A 127 6.37 -5.06 0.20
C ARG A 127 4.88 -4.81 0.22
N ILE A 128 4.33 -4.50 -0.94
CA ILE A 128 2.91 -4.37 -1.15
C ILE A 128 2.50 -5.09 -2.43
N GLY A 129 1.44 -5.90 -2.36
CA GLY A 129 1.05 -6.69 -3.51
C GLY A 129 -0.10 -7.66 -3.26
N VAL A 130 -0.24 -8.61 -4.18
CA VAL A 130 -1.31 -9.63 -4.20
C VAL A 130 -0.66 -10.99 -4.31
N ARG A 131 -1.01 -11.90 -3.38
CA ARG A 131 -0.50 -13.27 -3.40
C ARG A 131 -1.19 -14.07 -4.51
N PRO A 132 -0.47 -14.94 -5.25
CA PRO A 132 -1.09 -15.81 -6.26
C PRO A 132 -2.15 -16.76 -5.72
N ASP A 133 -2.12 -17.08 -4.42
CA ASP A 133 -3.03 -17.97 -3.71
C ASP A 133 -4.05 -17.21 -2.83
N ALA A 134 -4.11 -15.88 -2.93
CA ALA A 134 -5.12 -15.08 -2.22
C ALA A 134 -6.54 -15.48 -2.62
N LYS A 135 -7.47 -15.43 -1.66
CA LYS A 135 -8.90 -15.69 -1.90
C LYS A 135 -9.42 -14.81 -3.03
N ASN A 136 -9.06 -13.52 -3.01
CA ASN A 136 -9.31 -12.58 -4.08
C ASN A 136 -8.01 -12.17 -4.78
N CYS A 137 -7.42 -13.07 -5.58
CA CYS A 137 -6.25 -12.76 -6.41
C CYS A 137 -6.66 -11.98 -7.68
N ARG A 138 -6.96 -10.68 -7.53
CA ARG A 138 -7.51 -9.83 -8.61
C ARG A 138 -6.67 -8.59 -8.89
N GLY A 139 -5.36 -8.70 -8.72
CA GLY A 139 -4.40 -7.65 -9.05
C GLY A 139 -4.53 -6.38 -8.23
N MET A 140 -3.66 -5.42 -8.52
CA MET A 140 -3.61 -4.14 -7.84
C MET A 140 -3.05 -3.06 -8.76
N ASN A 141 -3.61 -1.86 -8.65
CA ASN A 141 -3.02 -0.60 -9.07
C ASN A 141 -2.42 0.13 -7.87
N ILE A 142 -1.28 0.77 -8.07
CA ILE A 142 -0.73 1.76 -7.14
C ILE A 142 -0.47 3.07 -7.87
N PHE A 143 -0.93 4.16 -7.26
CA PHE A 143 -0.84 5.51 -7.82
C PHE A 143 0.22 6.32 -7.07
N GLY A 144 1.03 7.07 -7.83
CA GLY A 144 2.02 8.00 -7.32
C GLY A 144 1.48 9.43 -7.25
N GLU A 145 2.32 10.37 -6.82
CA GLU A 145 1.95 11.76 -6.54
C GLU A 145 1.31 12.53 -7.72
N ARG A 146 1.41 12.03 -8.96
CA ARG A 146 0.87 12.63 -10.19
C ARG A 146 -0.07 11.70 -10.95
N ALA A 147 -0.75 10.80 -10.25
CA ALA A 147 -1.86 10.02 -10.77
C ALA A 147 -2.86 9.74 -9.65
N GLY A 148 -4.08 9.33 -9.99
CA GLY A 148 -5.10 9.07 -8.99
C GLY A 148 -5.76 10.35 -8.48
N ASN A 149 -6.18 10.32 -7.22
CA ASN A 149 -6.88 11.41 -6.55
C ASN A 149 -6.07 12.06 -5.43
N THR A 150 -4.92 11.50 -5.06
CA THR A 150 -4.12 11.90 -3.90
C THR A 150 -2.71 12.25 -4.34
N GLU A 151 -2.23 13.42 -3.92
CA GLU A 151 -0.88 13.89 -4.28
C GLU A 151 0.16 13.27 -3.33
N GLN A 152 0.25 11.93 -3.31
CA GLN A 152 1.21 11.19 -2.51
C GLN A 152 1.74 9.94 -3.24
N GLY A 153 2.96 9.53 -2.89
CA GLY A 153 3.47 8.20 -3.23
C GLY A 153 3.15 7.18 -2.14
N ILE A 154 4.04 6.21 -1.97
CA ILE A 154 4.06 5.35 -0.78
C ILE A 154 4.67 6.16 0.36
N VAL A 155 3.88 6.44 1.38
CA VAL A 155 4.29 7.26 2.53
C VAL A 155 4.48 6.35 3.74
N LEU A 156 5.67 6.42 4.33
CA LEU A 156 5.99 5.76 5.60
C LEU A 156 6.34 6.82 6.64
N LYS A 157 5.67 6.77 7.79
CA LYS A 157 5.92 7.64 8.94
C LYS A 157 6.30 6.80 10.15
N LEU A 158 7.20 7.33 10.97
CA LEU A 158 7.62 6.75 12.24
C LEU A 158 7.43 7.78 13.34
N GLU A 159 6.77 7.40 14.42
CA GLU A 159 6.69 8.20 15.65
C GLU A 159 7.62 7.60 16.71
N PHE A 160 8.23 8.43 17.56
CA PHE A 160 9.29 8.05 18.52
C PHE A 160 9.06 8.62 19.92
#